data_AF-A0A8S2FVQ7-F1
#
_entry.id   AF-A0A8S2FVQ7-F1
#
_cell.length_a   1.000
_cell.length_b   1.000
_cell.length_c   1.000
_cell.angle_alpha   90.00
_cell.angle_beta   90.00
_cell.angle_gamma   90.00
#
_symmetry.space_group_name_H-M   'P 1'
#
loop_
_entity.id
_entity.type
_entity.pdbx_description
1 polymer ?
#
loop_
_entity_poly.entity_id
_entity_poly.type
_entity_poly.pdbx_seq_one_letter_code
_entity_poly.pdbx_strand_id
1 'polypeptide(L)'
;LGIAIRLPYGEYDIRTKDPDTEKTQIALRFIRKPNVRIADWIYCNSTAEDNVGDTEESFRNYLQEKIDTKKLVSCPYNASKRLINMMIEELFIMSKFENWTISGTFNSNNNSIKPNIYAAYEEFQQYKHENHLHWLFLGTRSGITAYWKMYHLANVDHIRQFGDANPNSIESTYYERTIDATYKYGADHIKGNHHVYSLFHGVNHISATNTHTTSLPTSQMYLVITSGIWMNKSSKINQPENETARHVPFGVFGVMLPYTTVRSTHFSDLCAKLDSGICYIIDEHGYIMFISQPGVIDRINDIGKFFGEFEGALLKEFEHKGIFKK
;
A
#
# COMPACT_ATOMS: atom_id res chain seq x y z
N LEU A 1 14.30 -4.75 -30.16
CA LEU A 1 14.00 -4.73 -28.71
C LEU A 1 13.69 -3.28 -28.34
N GLY A 2 12.51 -2.99 -27.81
CA GLY A 2 12.15 -1.68 -27.27
C GLY A 2 11.96 -1.77 -25.75
N ILE A 3 12.31 -0.72 -25.02
CA ILE A 3 12.10 -0.62 -23.57
C ILE A 3 11.16 0.55 -23.32
N ALA A 4 10.05 0.29 -22.61
CA ALA A 4 9.15 1.34 -22.15
C ALA A 4 9.63 1.83 -20.78
N ILE A 5 9.96 3.11 -20.67
CA ILE A 5 10.35 3.77 -19.42
C ILE A 5 9.34 4.89 -19.17
N ARG A 6 8.71 4.90 -18.00
CA ARG A 6 7.80 5.99 -17.60
C ARG A 6 8.63 7.24 -17.28
N LEU A 7 8.47 8.31 -18.07
CA LEU A 7 9.14 9.59 -17.85
C LEU A 7 8.29 10.54 -16.99
N PRO A 8 8.89 11.46 -16.22
CA PRO A 8 10.34 11.71 -16.08
C PRO A 8 11.07 10.89 -15.00
N TYR A 9 10.39 9.99 -14.29
CA TYR A 9 10.90 9.44 -13.02
C TYR A 9 11.41 8.00 -13.09
N GLY A 10 11.10 7.25 -14.15
CA GLY A 10 11.72 5.96 -14.45
C GLY A 10 13.18 6.07 -14.93
N GLU A 11 13.68 7.29 -15.12
CA GLU A 11 15.08 7.58 -15.47
C GLU A 11 16.05 7.30 -14.30
N TYR A 12 15.55 7.36 -13.06
CA TYR A 12 16.36 7.24 -11.85
C TYR A 12 16.01 5.96 -11.11
N ASP A 13 17.05 5.33 -10.59
CA ASP A 13 16.91 4.12 -9.81
C ASP A 13 17.72 4.26 -8.51
N ILE A 14 17.15 3.77 -7.42
CA ILE A 14 17.75 3.89 -6.10
C ILE A 14 18.95 2.93 -6.05
N ARG A 15 20.10 3.45 -5.62
CA ARG A 15 21.29 2.65 -5.37
C ARG A 15 21.53 2.63 -3.87
N THR A 16 21.32 1.47 -3.28
CA THR A 16 21.67 1.24 -1.88
C THR A 16 23.13 0.78 -1.79
N LYS A 17 23.81 1.20 -0.73
CA LYS A 17 25.12 0.63 -0.37
C LYS A 17 24.92 -0.80 0.11
N ASP A 18 26.00 -1.58 0.17
CA ASP A 18 25.95 -2.88 0.82
C ASP A 18 25.50 -2.67 2.28
N PRO A 19 24.41 -3.30 2.73
CA PRO A 19 23.90 -3.13 4.08
C PRO A 19 24.86 -3.75 5.07
N ASP A 20 25.03 -3.09 6.21
CA ASP A 20 25.78 -3.64 7.33
C ASP A 20 25.05 -4.81 8.00
N THR A 21 25.74 -5.46 8.93
CA THR A 21 25.20 -6.62 9.66
C THR A 21 23.99 -6.25 10.52
N GLU A 22 23.95 -5.05 11.10
CA GLU A 22 22.83 -4.60 11.95
C GLU A 22 21.55 -4.45 11.12
N LYS A 23 21.62 -3.75 9.98
CA LYS A 23 20.51 -3.61 9.04
C LYS A 23 20.03 -4.97 8.53
N THR A 24 20.96 -5.87 8.21
CA THR A 24 20.63 -7.22 7.74
C THR A 24 19.91 -8.03 8.82
N GLN A 25 20.35 -7.94 10.08
CA GLN A 25 19.68 -8.58 11.22
C GLN A 25 18.27 -8.02 11.47
N ILE A 26 18.10 -6.70 11.38
CA ILE A 26 16.79 -6.06 11.51
C ILE A 26 15.85 -6.52 10.38
N ALA A 27 16.32 -6.53 9.14
CA ALA A 27 15.56 -7.00 8.00
C ALA A 27 15.12 -8.47 8.16
N LEU A 28 16.03 -9.36 8.59
CA LEU A 28 15.72 -10.76 8.84
C LEU A 28 14.66 -10.94 9.95
N ARG A 29 14.73 -10.15 11.02
CA ARG A 29 13.70 -10.19 12.08
C ARG A 29 12.35 -9.69 11.57
N PHE A 30 12.37 -8.65 10.74
CA PHE A 30 11.15 -8.02 10.26
C PHE A 30 10.41 -8.89 9.24
N ILE A 31 11.13 -9.52 8.31
CA ILE A 31 10.51 -10.40 7.31
C ILE A 31 9.93 -11.68 7.89
N ARG A 32 10.34 -12.09 9.10
CA ARG A 32 9.74 -13.23 9.80
C ARG A 32 8.31 -12.97 10.30
N LYS A 33 7.83 -11.73 10.19
CA LYS A 33 6.50 -11.38 10.66
C LYS A 33 5.42 -11.84 9.67
N PRO A 34 4.29 -12.37 10.16
CA PRO A 34 3.26 -13.00 9.32
C PRO A 34 2.49 -12.02 8.42
N ASN A 35 2.68 -10.72 8.63
CA ASN A 35 2.07 -9.59 7.95
C ASN A 35 3.03 -8.91 6.97
N VAL A 36 4.15 -9.54 6.64
CA VAL A 36 5.06 -9.13 5.57
C VAL A 36 4.89 -10.10 4.41
N ARG A 37 4.92 -9.57 3.18
CA ARG A 37 4.90 -10.30 1.92
C ARG A 37 6.05 -9.81 1.06
N ILE A 38 6.68 -10.73 0.34
CA ILE A 38 7.69 -10.40 -0.66
C ILE A 38 7.27 -10.96 -1.99
N ALA A 39 7.68 -10.31 -3.07
CA ALA A 39 7.45 -10.81 -4.41
C ALA A 39 8.13 -12.16 -4.62
N ASP A 40 7.55 -13.00 -5.46
CA ASP A 40 8.07 -14.32 -5.83
C ASP A 40 9.17 -14.21 -6.89
N TRP A 41 10.23 -13.49 -6.58
CA TRP A 41 11.38 -13.37 -7.46
C TRP A 41 12.32 -14.56 -7.30
N ILE A 42 13.10 -14.83 -8.35
CA ILE A 42 14.15 -15.85 -8.30
C ILE A 42 15.36 -15.26 -7.57
N TYR A 43 15.31 -15.27 -6.23
CA TYR A 43 16.35 -14.71 -5.37
C TYR A 43 17.65 -15.51 -5.40
N CYS A 44 17.55 -16.83 -5.44
CA CYS A 44 18.67 -17.77 -5.42
C CYS A 44 18.39 -18.87 -6.45
N ASN A 45 19.41 -19.30 -7.19
CA ASN A 45 19.31 -20.43 -8.10
C ASN A 45 19.47 -21.70 -7.24
N SER A 46 18.40 -22.18 -6.63
CA SER A 46 18.41 -23.52 -6.05
C SER A 46 18.54 -24.51 -7.21
N THR A 47 19.43 -25.48 -7.08
CA THR A 47 19.52 -26.58 -8.04
C THR A 47 18.16 -27.26 -8.12
N ALA A 48 17.71 -27.60 -9.34
CA ALA A 48 16.35 -28.05 -9.67
C ALA A 48 15.84 -29.32 -8.94
N GLU A 49 16.62 -29.88 -8.01
CA GLU A 49 16.29 -31.03 -7.17
C GLU A 49 15.88 -30.64 -5.74
N ASP A 50 16.15 -29.39 -5.31
CA ASP A 50 15.56 -28.85 -4.10
C ASP A 50 14.16 -28.36 -4.47
N ASN A 51 13.15 -29.03 -3.90
CA ASN A 51 11.73 -28.66 -3.98
C ASN A 51 11.54 -27.16 -4.12
N VAL A 52 10.59 -26.76 -4.96
CA VAL A 52 10.01 -25.40 -5.08
C VAL A 52 9.65 -24.90 -3.67
N GLY A 53 10.68 -24.40 -2.98
CA GLY A 53 10.63 -23.99 -1.60
C GLY A 53 10.11 -22.57 -1.59
N ASP A 54 9.29 -22.29 -0.60
CA ASP A 54 8.80 -20.96 -0.25
C ASP A 54 9.87 -19.88 -0.55
N THR A 55 9.56 -19.00 -1.50
CA THR A 55 10.42 -17.89 -1.96
C THR A 55 10.84 -17.02 -0.77
N GLU A 56 9.95 -16.88 0.21
CA GLU A 56 10.19 -16.18 1.46
C GLU A 56 11.26 -16.88 2.31
N GLU A 57 11.17 -18.20 2.44
CA GLU A 57 12.14 -19.00 3.19
C GLU A 57 13.52 -18.99 2.52
N SER A 58 13.56 -19.02 1.19
CA SER A 58 14.79 -18.88 0.41
C SER A 58 15.50 -17.55 0.68
N PHE A 59 14.73 -16.45 0.71
CA PHE A 59 15.27 -15.14 1.02
C PHE A 59 15.69 -15.01 2.49
N ARG A 60 14.94 -15.60 3.43
CA ARG A 60 15.31 -15.65 4.85
C ARG A 60 16.63 -16.39 5.09
N ASN A 61 16.80 -17.54 4.44
CA ASN A 61 18.04 -18.32 4.52
C ASN A 61 19.23 -17.54 3.98
N TYR A 62 19.05 -16.82 2.86
CA TYR A 62 20.07 -15.92 2.34
C TYR A 62 20.48 -14.84 3.35
N LEU A 63 19.52 -14.16 3.98
CA LEU A 63 19.82 -13.12 4.97
C LEU A 63 20.56 -13.71 6.19
N GLN A 64 20.16 -14.90 6.64
CA GLN A 64 20.81 -15.62 7.73
C GLN A 64 22.27 -15.94 7.39
N GLU A 65 22.55 -16.51 6.23
CA GLU A 65 23.90 -16.85 5.79
C GLU A 65 24.79 -15.60 5.64
N LYS A 66 24.23 -14.48 5.16
CA LYS A 66 24.93 -13.19 5.06
C LYS A 66 25.36 -12.66 6.44
N ILE A 67 24.55 -12.88 7.48
CA ILE A 67 24.89 -12.53 8.86
C ILE A 67 26.02 -13.42 9.39
N ASP A 68 25.92 -14.73 9.14
CA ASP A 68 26.83 -15.73 9.69
C ASP A 68 28.22 -15.70 9.05
N THR A 69 28.29 -15.57 7.73
CA THR A 69 29.55 -15.69 6.98
C THR A 69 30.28 -14.35 6.79
N LYS A 70 29.59 -13.22 6.96
CA LYS A 70 30.05 -11.87 6.59
C LYS A 70 30.57 -11.76 5.14
N LYS A 71 30.30 -12.75 4.29
CA LYS A 71 30.72 -12.84 2.88
C LYS A 71 29.48 -12.95 2.00
N LEU A 72 29.62 -12.61 0.72
CA LEU A 72 28.59 -12.89 -0.27
C LEU A 72 28.52 -14.40 -0.52
N VAL A 73 27.35 -14.96 -0.26
CA VAL A 73 26.94 -16.35 -0.48
C VAL A 73 27.19 -16.81 -1.92
N SER A 74 27.60 -18.07 -2.05
CA SER A 74 27.98 -18.79 -3.30
C SER A 74 26.84 -19.13 -4.26
N CYS A 75 25.67 -18.48 -4.16
CA CYS A 75 24.56 -18.76 -5.05
C CYS A 75 24.81 -18.07 -6.42
N PRO A 76 24.75 -18.77 -7.56
CA PRO A 76 24.82 -18.14 -8.87
C PRO A 76 23.49 -17.41 -9.15
N TYR A 77 23.39 -16.13 -8.76
CA TYR A 77 22.15 -15.35 -8.77
C TYR A 77 21.57 -15.06 -10.17
N ASN A 78 20.24 -15.12 -10.28
CA ASN A 78 19.48 -14.44 -11.34
C ASN A 78 18.93 -13.06 -10.88
N ALA A 79 18.52 -12.90 -9.61
CA ALA A 79 18.19 -11.59 -9.05
C ALA A 79 19.46 -10.75 -8.80
N SER A 80 19.47 -9.49 -9.26
CA SER A 80 20.67 -8.65 -9.08
C SER A 80 20.97 -8.40 -7.59
N LYS A 81 22.24 -8.47 -7.17
CA LYS A 81 22.72 -8.08 -5.83
C LYS A 81 22.10 -6.74 -5.36
N ARG A 82 21.88 -5.84 -6.31
CA ARG A 82 21.25 -4.53 -6.10
C ARG A 82 19.83 -4.63 -5.54
N LEU A 83 19.04 -5.57 -6.06
CA LEU A 83 17.66 -5.80 -5.65
C LEU A 83 17.58 -6.27 -4.20
N ILE A 84 18.42 -7.25 -3.85
CA ILE A 84 18.54 -7.75 -2.48
C ILE A 84 18.94 -6.63 -1.51
N ASN A 85 19.93 -5.82 -1.87
CA ASN A 85 20.33 -4.70 -1.02
C ASN A 85 19.23 -3.64 -0.88
N MET A 86 18.41 -3.43 -1.91
CA MET A 86 17.24 -2.56 -1.85
C MET A 86 16.18 -3.11 -0.90
N MET A 87 15.86 -4.40 -1.01
CA MET A 87 14.94 -5.09 -0.10
C MET A 87 15.37 -4.97 1.36
N ILE A 88 16.65 -5.17 1.66
CA ILE A 88 17.17 -5.05 3.04
C ILE A 88 16.99 -3.62 3.57
N GLU A 89 17.29 -2.61 2.76
CA GLU A 89 17.11 -1.20 3.15
C GLU A 89 15.63 -0.87 3.36
N GLU A 90 14.75 -1.36 2.50
CA GLU A 90 13.30 -1.15 2.59
C GLU A 90 12.70 -1.84 3.82
N LEU A 91 13.09 -3.08 4.12
CA LEU A 91 12.70 -3.77 5.36
C LEU A 91 13.19 -3.04 6.60
N PHE A 92 14.41 -2.50 6.56
CA PHE A 92 14.92 -1.66 7.63
C PHE A 92 14.07 -0.39 7.83
N ILE A 93 13.73 0.32 6.75
CA ILE A 93 12.85 1.50 6.80
C ILE A 93 11.47 1.13 7.33
N MET A 94 10.87 0.03 6.85
CA MET A 94 9.58 -0.49 7.33
C MET A 94 9.61 -0.78 8.83
N SER A 95 10.71 -1.33 9.36
CA SER A 95 10.85 -1.58 10.80
C SER A 95 10.88 -0.28 11.63
N LYS A 96 11.47 0.79 11.08
CA LYS A 96 11.49 2.11 11.73
C LYS A 96 10.11 2.76 11.66
N PHE A 97 9.42 2.60 10.54
CA PHE A 97 8.04 3.07 10.38
C PHE A 97 7.09 2.37 11.35
N GLU A 98 7.19 1.05 11.51
CA GLU A 98 6.42 0.31 12.49
C GLU A 98 6.60 0.86 13.91
N ASN A 99 7.84 1.06 14.36
CA ASN A 99 8.11 1.65 15.66
C ASN A 99 7.45 3.02 15.81
N TRP A 100 7.53 3.87 14.78
CA TRP A 100 6.86 5.17 14.80
C TRP A 100 5.34 5.02 14.93
N THR A 101 4.70 4.08 14.23
CA THR A 101 3.24 3.87 14.33
C THR A 101 2.78 3.37 15.71
N ILE A 102 3.67 2.70 16.46
CA ILE A 102 3.38 2.10 17.77
C ILE A 102 3.67 3.07 18.91
N SER A 103 4.82 3.74 18.88
CA SER A 103 5.33 4.53 20.01
C SER A 103 5.66 5.97 19.67
N GLY A 104 5.46 6.41 18.42
CA GLY A 104 5.83 7.75 17.95
C GLY A 104 7.33 7.99 17.89
N THR A 105 8.14 6.95 18.13
CA THR A 105 9.60 7.05 18.20
C THR A 105 10.25 6.42 16.98
N PHE A 106 11.19 7.15 16.39
CA PHE A 106 12.23 6.54 15.57
C PHE A 106 13.38 6.20 16.51
N ASN A 107 13.76 4.92 16.63
CA ASN A 107 14.95 4.49 17.38
C ASN A 107 16.22 5.08 16.74
N SER A 108 16.47 6.35 17.04
CA SER A 108 17.60 7.17 16.64
C SER A 108 18.14 7.74 17.95
N ASN A 109 19.35 7.31 18.32
CA ASN A 109 20.07 7.78 19.51
C ASN A 109 20.45 9.28 19.45
N ASN A 110 19.99 10.01 18.43
CA ASN A 110 20.16 11.45 18.32
C ASN A 110 18.97 12.16 18.97
N ASN A 111 19.24 12.85 20.08
CA ASN A 111 18.34 13.70 20.88
C ASN A 111 17.78 14.93 20.14
N SER A 112 17.73 14.91 18.81
CA SER A 112 17.16 15.97 17.97
C SER A 112 15.96 15.46 17.18
N ILE A 113 15.10 14.66 17.82
CA ILE A 113 13.78 14.36 17.26
C ILE A 113 13.03 15.68 17.13
N LYS A 114 12.78 16.09 15.89
CA LYS A 114 12.18 17.38 15.57
C LYS A 114 10.76 17.46 16.16
N PRO A 115 10.32 18.60 16.74
CA PRO A 115 8.98 18.80 17.29
C PRO A 115 7.85 18.32 16.36
N ASN A 116 8.03 18.46 15.05
CA ASN A 116 7.06 18.08 14.03
C ASN A 116 6.77 16.57 13.95
N ILE A 117 7.67 15.69 14.44
CA ILE A 117 7.44 14.23 14.39
C ILE A 117 6.44 13.79 15.45
N TYR A 118 6.48 14.40 16.64
CA TYR A 118 5.53 14.10 17.71
C TYR A 118 4.14 14.65 17.37
N ALA A 119 4.05 15.88 16.85
CA ALA A 119 2.79 16.44 16.38
C ALA A 119 2.14 15.54 15.31
N ALA A 120 2.91 15.09 14.31
CA ALA A 120 2.41 14.16 13.29
C ALA A 120 1.95 12.81 13.87
N TYR A 121 2.60 12.32 14.93
CA TYR A 121 2.18 11.10 15.61
C TYR A 121 0.87 11.30 16.38
N GLU A 122 0.69 12.41 17.07
CA GLU A 122 -0.56 12.74 17.77
C GLU A 122 -1.73 12.87 16.78
N GLU A 123 -1.53 13.60 15.69
CA GLU A 123 -2.50 13.70 14.58
C GLU A 123 -2.84 12.31 14.02
N PHE A 124 -1.84 11.45 13.83
CA PHE A 124 -2.06 10.08 13.36
C PHE A 124 -2.87 9.24 14.37
N GLN A 125 -2.59 9.33 15.67
CA GLN A 125 -3.35 8.59 16.69
C GLN A 125 -4.79 9.08 16.78
N GLN A 126 -5.01 10.40 16.68
CA GLN A 126 -6.34 10.98 16.62
C GLN A 126 -7.10 10.48 15.39
N TYR A 127 -6.50 10.59 14.20
CA TYR A 127 -7.10 10.09 12.95
C TYR A 127 -7.45 8.60 13.03
N LYS A 128 -6.52 7.79 13.55
CA LYS A 128 -6.71 6.34 13.76
C LYS A 128 -7.92 6.05 14.66
N HIS A 129 -8.09 6.81 15.73
CA HIS A 129 -9.20 6.65 16.67
C HIS A 129 -10.54 7.07 16.03
N GLU A 130 -10.59 8.29 15.48
CA GLU A 130 -11.81 8.88 14.91
C GLU A 130 -12.34 8.12 13.69
N ASN A 131 -11.44 7.55 12.87
CA ASN A 131 -11.81 6.89 11.62
C ASN A 131 -11.83 5.35 11.72
N HIS A 132 -11.72 4.79 12.94
CA HIS A 132 -11.63 3.35 13.17
C HIS A 132 -10.70 2.64 12.17
N LEU A 133 -9.48 3.18 12.02
CA LEU A 133 -8.52 2.69 11.03
C LEU A 133 -8.20 1.22 11.30
N HIS A 134 -8.58 0.32 10.38
CA HIS A 134 -8.39 -1.12 10.56
C HIS A 134 -6.95 -1.53 10.29
N TRP A 135 -6.44 -1.14 9.12
CA TRP A 135 -5.12 -1.54 8.65
C TRP A 135 -4.37 -0.40 8.01
N LEU A 136 -3.05 -0.48 8.15
CA LEU A 136 -2.07 0.34 7.48
C LEU A 136 -1.20 -0.57 6.62
N PHE A 137 -0.71 -0.13 5.47
CA PHE A 137 0.28 -0.90 4.74
C PHE A 137 1.25 -0.03 3.96
N LEU A 138 2.38 -0.63 3.61
CA LEU A 138 3.41 -0.05 2.78
C LEU A 138 3.88 -1.09 1.77
N GLY A 139 3.55 -0.87 0.51
CA GLY A 139 4.12 -1.62 -0.62
C GLY A 139 5.31 -0.86 -1.19
N THR A 140 6.43 -1.51 -1.43
CA THR A 140 7.65 -0.85 -1.90
C THR A 140 8.01 -1.24 -3.33
N ARG A 141 8.94 -0.51 -3.94
CA ARG A 141 9.40 -0.82 -5.30
C ARG A 141 10.16 -2.15 -5.41
N SER A 142 10.65 -2.71 -4.30
CA SER A 142 11.34 -4.01 -4.32
C SER A 142 10.36 -5.19 -4.21
N GLY A 143 9.07 -4.99 -4.44
CA GLY A 143 8.09 -6.09 -4.37
C GLY A 143 7.68 -6.48 -2.95
N ILE A 144 8.00 -5.69 -1.92
CA ILE A 144 7.67 -6.01 -0.52
C ILE A 144 6.42 -5.26 -0.09
N THR A 145 5.51 -5.93 0.60
CA THR A 145 4.38 -5.29 1.29
C THR A 145 4.36 -5.67 2.76
N ALA A 146 4.28 -4.67 3.64
CA ALA A 146 4.06 -4.87 5.07
C ALA A 146 2.73 -4.27 5.51
N TYR A 147 1.99 -4.98 6.35
CA TYR A 147 0.67 -4.57 6.85
C TYR A 147 0.71 -4.41 8.37
N TRP A 148 0.16 -3.33 8.93
CA TRP A 148 0.08 -3.13 10.37
C TRP A 148 -1.37 -3.03 10.82
N LYS A 149 -1.72 -3.86 11.80
CA LYS A 149 -3.05 -3.85 12.42
C LYS A 149 -3.19 -2.62 13.31
N MET A 150 -4.14 -1.76 13.00
CA MET A 150 -4.38 -0.53 13.74
C MET A 150 -5.56 -0.66 14.71
N TYR A 151 -6.55 -1.48 14.37
CA TYR A 151 -7.71 -1.73 15.21
C TYR A 151 -7.74 -3.18 15.69
N HIS A 152 -7.90 -3.40 17.00
CA HIS A 152 -7.82 -4.74 17.60
C HIS A 152 -8.88 -5.73 17.08
N LEU A 153 -10.04 -5.23 16.64
CA LEU A 153 -11.10 -6.04 16.02
C LEU A 153 -10.95 -6.25 14.51
N ALA A 154 -9.91 -5.68 13.89
CA ALA A 154 -9.70 -5.85 12.45
C ALA A 154 -9.39 -7.31 12.11
N ASN A 155 -10.09 -7.86 11.12
CA ASN A 155 -9.93 -9.24 10.66
C ASN A 155 -8.62 -9.41 9.89
N VAL A 156 -7.78 -10.35 10.33
CA VAL A 156 -6.46 -10.65 9.75
C VAL A 156 -6.60 -11.41 8.42
N ASP A 157 -7.65 -12.20 8.26
CA ASP A 157 -7.86 -13.00 7.06
C ASP A 157 -8.16 -12.12 5.82
N HIS A 158 -8.75 -10.94 6.01
CA HIS A 158 -8.95 -9.98 4.93
C HIS A 158 -7.63 -9.40 4.40
N ILE A 159 -6.63 -9.20 5.27
CA ILE A 159 -5.30 -8.77 4.85
C ILE A 159 -4.54 -9.87 4.15
N ARG A 160 -4.67 -11.11 4.63
CA ARG A 160 -4.14 -12.26 3.91
C ARG A 160 -4.70 -12.29 2.50
N GLN A 161 -6.01 -12.17 2.32
CA GLN A 161 -6.60 -12.12 0.98
C GLN A 161 -6.10 -10.95 0.14
N PHE A 162 -5.98 -9.75 0.71
CA PHE A 162 -5.48 -8.59 -0.03
C PHE A 162 -4.01 -8.78 -0.46
N GLY A 163 -3.14 -9.26 0.44
CA GLY A 163 -1.71 -9.45 0.18
C GLY A 163 -1.37 -10.73 -0.57
N ASP A 164 -2.17 -11.79 -0.43
CA ASP A 164 -1.96 -13.08 -1.09
C ASP A 164 -2.54 -13.06 -2.52
N ALA A 165 -3.47 -12.14 -2.83
CA ALA A 165 -3.97 -11.96 -4.20
C ALA A 165 -2.86 -11.50 -5.16
N ASN A 166 -1.92 -10.69 -4.68
CA ASN A 166 -0.68 -10.38 -5.37
C ASN A 166 0.43 -10.05 -4.35
N PRO A 167 1.35 -10.99 -4.06
CA PRO A 167 2.44 -10.74 -3.12
C PRO A 167 3.45 -9.71 -3.65
N ASN A 168 3.48 -9.49 -4.96
CA ASN A 168 4.33 -8.51 -5.60
C ASN A 168 3.68 -7.13 -5.62
N SER A 169 4.14 -6.25 -4.73
CA SER A 169 3.62 -4.88 -4.62
C SER A 169 3.65 -4.12 -5.93
N ILE A 170 4.70 -4.24 -6.75
CA ILE A 170 4.84 -3.43 -7.98
C ILE A 170 3.91 -3.87 -9.11
N GLU A 171 3.40 -5.09 -9.05
CA GLU A 171 2.41 -5.63 -9.99
C GLU A 171 0.97 -5.44 -9.49
N SER A 172 0.81 -4.89 -8.29
CA SER A 172 -0.51 -4.67 -7.72
C SER A 172 -1.17 -3.43 -8.33
N THR A 173 -2.44 -3.55 -8.71
CA THR A 173 -3.22 -2.46 -9.31
C THR A 173 -3.22 -1.18 -8.46
N TYR A 174 -3.29 -1.31 -7.13
CA TYR A 174 -3.23 -0.14 -6.23
C TYR A 174 -1.89 0.59 -6.38
N TYR A 175 -0.80 -0.14 -6.58
CA TYR A 175 0.55 0.41 -6.65
C TYR A 175 0.71 1.19 -7.95
N GLU A 176 0.41 0.55 -9.09
CA GLU A 176 0.51 1.19 -10.41
C GLU A 176 -0.35 2.45 -10.50
N ARG A 177 -1.63 2.37 -10.08
CA ARG A 177 -2.55 3.52 -10.08
C ARG A 177 -2.05 4.65 -9.20
N THR A 178 -1.52 4.33 -8.01
CA THR A 178 -1.01 5.35 -7.09
C THR A 178 0.21 6.05 -7.66
N ILE A 179 1.14 5.27 -8.21
CA ILE A 179 2.34 5.81 -8.85
C ILE A 179 1.94 6.68 -10.05
N ASP A 180 1.00 6.24 -10.88
CA ASP A 180 0.50 7.02 -12.03
C ASP A 180 -0.27 8.28 -11.64
N ALA A 181 -1.15 8.22 -10.63
CA ALA A 181 -1.84 9.39 -10.12
C ALA A 181 -0.85 10.40 -9.57
N THR A 182 0.12 9.92 -8.79
CA THR A 182 1.15 10.80 -8.23
C THR A 182 2.02 11.41 -9.32
N TYR A 183 2.30 10.68 -10.41
CA TYR A 183 2.98 11.22 -11.58
C TYR A 183 2.16 12.26 -12.34
N LYS A 184 0.90 11.95 -12.62
CA LYS A 184 0.00 12.78 -13.44
C LYS A 184 -0.30 14.12 -12.77
N TYR A 185 -0.41 14.14 -11.46
CA TYR A 185 -0.83 15.33 -10.71
C TYR A 185 0.32 16.04 -9.96
N GLY A 186 1.55 15.53 -10.09
CA GLY A 186 2.79 16.30 -9.92
C GLY A 186 3.58 16.03 -8.64
N ALA A 187 4.86 15.70 -8.80
CA ALA A 187 5.87 15.78 -7.73
C ALA A 187 6.37 17.23 -7.51
N ASP A 188 6.11 18.15 -8.44
CA ASP A 188 6.44 19.59 -8.33
C ASP A 188 5.49 20.35 -7.39
N HIS A 189 4.44 19.68 -6.91
CA HIS A 189 3.51 20.17 -5.91
C HIS A 189 3.40 19.17 -4.77
N ILE A 190 4.36 19.22 -3.83
CA ILE A 190 4.27 18.62 -2.47
C ILE A 190 3.09 19.23 -1.64
N LYS A 191 2.09 19.81 -2.31
CA LYS A 191 0.87 20.38 -1.75
C LYS A 191 -0.42 19.77 -2.33
N GLY A 192 -0.34 18.90 -3.32
CA GLY A 192 -1.50 18.12 -3.78
C GLY A 192 -1.54 16.75 -3.09
N ASN A 193 -2.38 16.60 -2.07
CA ASN A 193 -2.69 15.31 -1.46
C ASN A 193 -3.49 14.44 -2.45
N HIS A 194 -2.82 13.91 -3.47
CA HIS A 194 -3.45 13.03 -4.44
C HIS A 194 -3.50 11.62 -3.90
N HIS A 195 -4.68 11.25 -3.42
CA HIS A 195 -4.96 9.91 -2.93
C HIS A 195 -5.69 9.11 -3.99
N VAL A 196 -5.27 7.86 -4.17
CA VAL A 196 -6.01 6.88 -4.97
C VAL A 196 -6.93 6.10 -4.04
N TYR A 197 -8.21 6.12 -4.37
CA TYR A 197 -9.25 5.39 -3.65
C TYR A 197 -9.55 4.11 -4.42
N SER A 198 -9.67 3.00 -3.71
CA SER A 198 -10.01 1.69 -4.27
C SER A 198 -10.92 0.95 -3.30
N LEU A 199 -11.78 0.10 -3.84
CA LEU A 199 -12.63 -0.77 -3.04
C LEU A 199 -12.03 -2.17 -2.98
N PHE A 200 -11.98 -2.73 -1.80
CA PHE A 200 -11.58 -4.11 -1.59
C PHE A 200 -12.71 -4.89 -0.93
N HIS A 201 -13.02 -6.06 -1.49
CA HIS A 201 -14.01 -6.98 -0.95
C HIS A 201 -13.30 -8.11 -0.23
N GLY A 202 -13.25 -8.06 1.09
CA GLY A 202 -12.79 -9.17 1.92
C GLY A 202 -13.90 -10.21 2.01
N VAL A 203 -13.60 -11.44 1.60
CA VAL A 203 -14.56 -12.56 1.63
C VAL A 203 -14.13 -13.54 2.71
N ASN A 204 -14.86 -13.64 3.81
CA ASN A 204 -14.58 -14.69 4.79
C ASN A 204 -14.86 -16.08 4.19
N HIS A 205 -13.81 -16.79 3.79
CA HIS A 205 -13.90 -18.24 3.58
C HIS A 205 -13.90 -18.91 4.96
N ILE A 206 -15.08 -19.09 5.53
CA ILE A 206 -15.24 -20.05 6.61
C ILE A 206 -15.00 -21.43 5.99
N SER A 207 -13.86 -22.04 6.30
CA SER A 207 -13.60 -23.44 5.95
C SER A 207 -14.75 -24.27 6.51
N ALA A 208 -15.49 -24.96 5.64
CA ALA A 208 -16.65 -25.76 6.01
C ALA A 208 -16.20 -27.01 6.77
N THR A 209 -15.84 -26.87 8.05
CA THR A 209 -15.69 -28.00 8.96
C THR A 209 -17.03 -28.25 9.65
N ASN A 210 -17.85 -29.11 9.05
CA ASN A 210 -18.88 -29.99 9.65
C ASN A 210 -19.68 -29.51 10.88
N THR A 211 -20.04 -28.23 10.99
CA THR A 211 -21.09 -27.79 11.89
C THR A 211 -22.16 -27.04 11.11
N HIS A 212 -23.40 -27.48 11.26
CA HIS A 212 -24.63 -26.93 10.65
C HIS A 212 -24.99 -25.53 11.18
N THR A 213 -24.03 -24.61 11.23
CA THR A 213 -24.30 -23.19 11.44
C THR A 213 -24.07 -22.48 10.11
N THR A 214 -25.15 -22.25 9.38
CA THR A 214 -25.21 -21.36 8.23
C THR A 214 -25.01 -19.92 8.69
N SER A 215 -23.78 -19.53 9.04
CA SER A 215 -23.42 -18.11 9.02
C SER A 215 -23.06 -17.75 7.58
N LEU A 216 -23.89 -16.92 6.96
CA LEU A 216 -23.60 -16.30 5.66
C LEU A 216 -22.16 -15.75 5.66
N PRO A 217 -21.39 -15.88 4.57
CA PRO A 217 -20.10 -15.22 4.47
C PRO A 217 -20.30 -13.73 4.70
N THR A 218 -19.77 -13.21 5.80
CA THR A 218 -19.79 -11.79 6.09
C THR A 218 -18.72 -11.13 5.22
N SER A 219 -19.08 -10.76 3.99
CA SER A 219 -18.20 -9.96 3.16
C SER A 219 -18.04 -8.58 3.80
N GLN A 220 -16.81 -8.20 4.16
CA GLN A 220 -16.53 -6.83 4.58
C GLN A 220 -15.91 -6.06 3.42
N MET A 221 -16.49 -4.91 3.11
CA MET A 221 -15.94 -4.00 2.13
C MET A 221 -15.02 -3.00 2.82
N TYR A 222 -13.86 -2.74 2.22
CA TYR A 222 -12.88 -1.77 2.68
C TYR A 222 -12.71 -0.67 1.64
N LEU A 223 -12.67 0.57 2.12
CA LEU A 223 -12.09 1.67 1.37
C LEU A 223 -10.57 1.62 1.58
N VAL A 224 -9.85 1.44 0.49
CA VAL A 224 -8.40 1.50 0.44
C VAL A 224 -8.00 2.87 -0.09
N ILE A 225 -7.28 3.64 0.71
CA ILE A 225 -6.76 4.96 0.30
C ILE A 225 -5.25 4.83 0.21
N THR A 226 -4.66 5.23 -0.91
CA THR A 226 -3.25 5.05 -1.19
C THR A 226 -2.57 6.34 -1.64
N SER A 227 -1.29 6.48 -1.31
CA SER A 227 -0.47 7.64 -1.62
C SER A 227 0.96 7.22 -1.97
N GLY A 228 1.55 7.85 -2.98
CA GLY A 228 2.95 7.61 -3.34
C GLY A 228 3.90 8.19 -2.29
N ILE A 229 4.95 7.45 -1.94
CA ILE A 229 6.07 7.91 -1.13
C ILE A 229 7.28 8.13 -2.02
N TRP A 230 7.92 9.28 -1.85
CA TRP A 230 9.08 9.69 -2.62
C TRP A 230 10.28 9.89 -1.73
N MET A 231 11.43 9.43 -2.19
CA MET A 231 12.69 9.84 -1.62
C MET A 231 13.20 11.09 -2.34
N ASN A 232 13.63 12.05 -1.54
CA ASN A 232 14.34 13.21 -2.06
C ASN A 232 15.73 12.77 -2.53
N LYS A 233 16.19 13.29 -3.67
CA LYS A 233 17.57 13.13 -4.10
C LYS A 233 18.45 13.74 -3.01
N SER A 234 19.36 12.95 -2.44
CA SER A 234 20.42 13.49 -1.60
C SER A 234 21.16 14.56 -2.40
N SER A 235 21.04 15.81 -1.95
CA SER A 235 21.84 16.92 -2.45
C SER A 235 23.30 16.55 -2.24
N LYS A 236 24.01 16.26 -3.34
CA LYS A 236 25.45 16.56 -3.32
C LYS A 236 25.54 18.05 -3.09
N ILE A 237 26.33 18.44 -2.08
CA ILE A 237 26.47 19.78 -1.48
C ILE A 237 26.77 20.93 -2.46
N ASN A 238 26.92 20.70 -3.78
CA ASN A 238 27.32 21.71 -4.76
C ASN A 238 26.47 21.75 -6.05
N GLN A 239 25.21 21.29 -6.07
CA GLN A 239 24.33 21.52 -7.23
C GLN A 239 23.53 22.84 -7.07
N PRO A 240 23.42 23.67 -8.12
CA PRO A 240 22.65 24.91 -8.07
C PRO A 240 21.17 24.62 -7.76
N GLU A 241 20.56 25.45 -6.91
CA GLU A 241 19.19 25.34 -6.37
C GLU A 241 18.06 25.34 -7.43
N ASN A 242 18.38 25.44 -8.73
CA ASN A 242 17.41 25.51 -9.82
C ASN A 242 17.14 24.17 -10.53
N GLU A 243 17.76 23.05 -10.12
CA GLU A 243 17.28 21.73 -10.55
C GLU A 243 16.08 21.33 -9.69
N THR A 244 14.87 21.35 -10.26
CA THR A 244 13.65 20.75 -9.70
C THR A 244 14.01 19.45 -8.98
N ALA A 245 13.72 19.36 -7.68
CA ALA A 245 14.07 18.20 -6.86
C ALA A 245 13.56 16.92 -7.54
N ARG A 246 14.48 16.14 -8.11
CA ARG A 246 14.12 14.89 -8.81
C ARG A 246 13.79 13.85 -7.76
N HIS A 247 12.51 13.66 -7.51
CA HIS A 247 11.96 12.69 -6.58
C HIS A 247 11.99 11.29 -7.21
N VAL A 248 12.38 10.27 -6.44
CA VAL A 248 12.36 8.87 -6.90
C VAL A 248 11.30 8.12 -6.09
N PRO A 249 10.39 7.35 -6.72
CA PRO A 249 9.36 6.64 -5.97
C PRO A 249 10.04 5.56 -5.12
N PHE A 250 9.70 5.58 -3.84
CA PHE A 250 10.10 4.58 -2.86
C PHE A 250 9.07 3.47 -2.76
N GLY A 251 7.79 3.85 -2.72
CA GLY A 251 6.69 2.91 -2.59
C GLY A 251 5.34 3.62 -2.52
N VAL A 252 4.35 2.86 -2.08
CA VAL A 252 2.96 3.27 -1.91
C VAL A 252 2.55 2.96 -0.48
N PHE A 253 2.15 4.01 0.22
CA PHE A 253 1.51 3.93 1.51
C PHE A 253 0.01 3.77 1.33
N GLY A 254 -0.64 2.98 2.18
CA GLY A 254 -2.08 2.89 2.18
C GLY A 254 -2.72 2.65 3.54
N VAL A 255 -3.96 3.08 3.65
CA VAL A 255 -4.85 2.84 4.79
C VAL A 255 -6.05 2.04 4.31
N MET A 256 -6.57 1.16 5.16
CA MET A 256 -7.81 0.44 4.92
C MET A 256 -8.82 0.77 6.02
N LEU A 257 -9.95 1.33 5.58
CA LEU A 257 -11.06 1.71 6.44
C LEU A 257 -12.23 0.77 6.17
N PRO A 258 -12.91 0.24 7.20
CA PRO A 258 -14.15 -0.49 6.97
C PRO A 258 -15.19 0.47 6.38
N TYR A 259 -15.88 0.02 5.33
CA TYR A 259 -16.83 0.87 4.60
C TYR A 259 -17.92 1.49 5.50
N THR A 260 -18.35 0.74 6.52
CA THR A 260 -19.35 1.19 7.50
C THR A 260 -18.92 2.44 8.27
N THR A 261 -17.62 2.60 8.55
CA THR A 261 -17.12 3.76 9.28
C THR A 261 -17.07 5.01 8.42
N VAL A 262 -16.69 4.88 7.15
CA VAL A 262 -16.63 6.03 6.23
C VAL A 262 -18.04 6.57 5.92
N ARG A 263 -19.04 5.68 5.90
CA ARG A 263 -20.45 6.06 5.68
C ARG A 263 -21.00 6.96 6.81
N SER A 264 -20.59 6.75 8.06
CA SER A 264 -21.26 7.32 9.23
C SER A 264 -20.82 8.73 9.62
N THR A 265 -19.64 9.21 9.20
CA THR A 265 -19.07 10.44 9.79
C THR A 265 -19.21 11.69 8.92
N HIS A 266 -19.29 11.57 7.59
CA HIS A 266 -19.27 12.76 6.72
C HIS A 266 -20.17 12.71 5.48
N PHE A 267 -20.37 11.54 4.86
CA PHE A 267 -21.12 11.45 3.60
C PHE A 267 -22.64 11.42 3.79
N SER A 268 -23.12 10.78 4.85
CA SER A 268 -24.55 10.77 5.21
C SER A 268 -25.09 12.18 5.40
N ASP A 269 -24.33 13.03 6.08
CA ASP A 269 -24.77 14.36 6.49
C ASP A 269 -24.76 15.36 5.32
N LEU A 270 -23.82 15.21 4.40
CA LEU A 270 -23.78 16.00 3.17
C LEU A 270 -24.99 15.68 2.28
N CYS A 271 -25.38 14.41 2.20
CA CYS A 271 -26.50 13.95 1.38
C CYS A 271 -27.85 14.12 2.04
N ALA A 272 -27.94 14.06 3.37
CA ALA A 272 -29.17 14.34 4.11
C ALA A 272 -29.65 15.79 3.91
N LYS A 273 -28.75 16.73 3.56
CA LYS A 273 -29.10 18.12 3.20
C LYS A 273 -29.74 18.26 1.82
N LEU A 274 -29.68 17.22 0.99
CA LEU A 274 -30.30 17.19 -0.32
C LEU A 274 -31.62 16.42 -0.17
N ASP A 275 -32.68 17.13 0.23
CA ASP A 275 -33.99 16.64 0.72
C ASP A 275 -34.74 15.58 -0.14
N SER A 276 -34.19 15.08 -1.27
CA SER A 276 -34.86 14.05 -2.08
C SER A 276 -33.96 13.23 -3.04
N GLY A 277 -32.63 13.27 -2.91
CA GLY A 277 -31.71 12.66 -3.87
C GLY A 277 -31.02 11.36 -3.43
N ILE A 278 -30.71 10.49 -4.40
CA ILE A 278 -29.64 9.49 -4.22
C ILE A 278 -28.32 10.19 -4.53
N CYS A 279 -27.39 10.14 -3.60
CA CYS A 279 -26.04 10.60 -3.81
C CYS A 279 -25.10 9.45 -4.15
N TYR A 280 -24.21 9.71 -5.11
CA TYR A 280 -23.12 8.81 -5.46
C TYR A 280 -21.78 9.54 -5.31
N ILE A 281 -20.77 8.86 -4.77
CA ILE A 281 -19.37 9.18 -5.05
C ILE A 281 -18.91 8.13 -6.05
N ILE A 282 -18.40 8.60 -7.19
CA ILE A 282 -17.95 7.76 -8.29
C ILE A 282 -16.47 8.05 -8.51
N ASP A 283 -15.66 7.00 -8.73
CA ASP A 283 -14.25 7.19 -9.05
C ASP A 283 -14.04 7.70 -10.49
N GLU A 284 -12.80 8.02 -10.84
CA GLU A 284 -12.44 8.54 -12.16
C GLU A 284 -12.69 7.56 -13.32
N HIS A 285 -12.95 6.28 -13.03
CA HIS A 285 -13.26 5.23 -14.00
C HIS A 285 -14.76 4.88 -14.03
N GLY A 286 -15.59 5.60 -13.28
CA GLY A 286 -17.04 5.38 -13.29
C GLY A 286 -17.52 4.29 -12.33
N TYR A 287 -16.71 3.82 -11.38
CA TYR A 287 -17.15 2.84 -10.38
C TYR A 287 -17.72 3.54 -9.15
N ILE A 288 -18.79 2.98 -8.61
CA ILE A 288 -19.46 3.55 -7.45
C ILE A 288 -18.63 3.28 -6.18
N MET A 289 -18.14 4.34 -5.55
CA MET A 289 -17.38 4.29 -4.31
C MET A 289 -18.26 4.43 -3.08
N PHE A 290 -19.26 5.33 -3.14
CA PHE A 290 -20.22 5.53 -2.05
C PHE A 290 -21.62 5.76 -2.58
N ILE A 291 -22.61 5.29 -1.82
CA ILE A 291 -24.03 5.54 -2.07
C ILE A 291 -24.69 5.98 -0.77
N SER A 292 -25.44 7.07 -0.83
CA SER A 292 -26.29 7.53 0.26
C SER A 292 -27.66 7.85 -0.29
N GLN A 293 -28.68 7.18 0.25
CA GLN A 293 -30.07 7.49 0.01
C GLN A 293 -30.77 7.54 1.37
N PRO A 294 -31.47 8.64 1.70
CA PRO A 294 -32.29 8.69 2.90
C PRO A 294 -33.33 7.55 2.90
N GLY A 295 -33.34 6.74 3.95
CA GLY A 295 -34.36 5.70 4.16
C GLY A 295 -34.19 4.38 3.39
N VAL A 296 -33.12 4.18 2.60
CA VAL A 296 -32.91 2.94 1.82
C VAL A 296 -31.53 2.34 2.10
N ILE A 297 -31.51 1.12 2.63
CA ILE A 297 -30.28 0.34 2.93
C ILE A 297 -29.87 -0.55 1.73
N ASP A 298 -30.81 -0.88 0.84
CA ASP A 298 -30.66 -1.98 -0.13
C ASP A 298 -29.66 -1.73 -1.26
N ARG A 299 -29.27 -0.47 -1.51
CA ARG A 299 -28.31 -0.12 -2.58
C ARG A 299 -26.84 -0.28 -2.19
N ILE A 300 -26.52 -0.69 -0.96
CA ILE A 300 -25.12 -0.98 -0.56
C ILE A 300 -24.49 -2.04 -1.48
N ASN A 301 -25.28 -2.97 -2.00
CA ASN A 301 -24.80 -4.01 -2.91
C ASN A 301 -24.35 -3.48 -4.28
N ASP A 302 -24.59 -2.21 -4.60
CA ASP A 302 -24.18 -1.60 -5.87
C ASP A 302 -22.81 -0.92 -5.77
N ILE A 303 -22.23 -0.82 -4.57
CA ILE A 303 -20.89 -0.31 -4.39
C ILE A 303 -19.88 -1.24 -5.07
N GLY A 304 -18.90 -0.66 -5.76
CA GLY A 304 -17.91 -1.37 -6.56
C GLY A 304 -18.39 -1.78 -7.96
N LYS A 305 -19.67 -1.58 -8.28
CA LYS A 305 -20.17 -1.81 -9.64
C LYS A 305 -20.00 -0.56 -10.50
N PHE A 306 -20.06 -0.75 -11.82
CA PHE A 306 -19.94 0.34 -12.78
C PHE A 306 -21.23 1.18 -12.78
N PHE A 307 -21.10 2.49 -12.61
CA PHE A 307 -22.23 3.42 -12.47
C PHE A 307 -23.19 3.38 -13.66
N GLY A 308 -22.66 3.16 -14.86
CA GLY A 308 -23.45 3.06 -16.09
C GLY A 308 -24.44 1.90 -16.12
N GLU A 309 -24.26 0.87 -15.28
CA GLU A 309 -25.20 -0.26 -15.15
C GLU A 309 -26.52 0.16 -14.47
N PHE A 310 -26.48 1.21 -13.64
CA PHE A 310 -27.62 1.68 -12.83
C PHE A 310 -28.20 2.98 -13.37
N GLU A 311 -27.32 3.92 -13.68
CA GLU A 311 -27.66 5.29 -14.05
C GLU A 311 -27.08 5.64 -15.44
N GLY A 312 -27.19 4.71 -16.39
CA GLY A 312 -26.59 4.84 -17.72
C GLY A 312 -27.00 6.09 -18.49
N ALA A 313 -28.21 6.63 -18.26
CA ALA A 313 -28.64 7.90 -18.83
C ALA A 313 -27.84 9.08 -18.28
N LEU A 314 -27.59 9.09 -16.96
CA LEU A 314 -26.80 10.12 -16.30
C LEU A 314 -25.31 10.01 -16.66
N LEU A 315 -24.78 8.79 -16.80
CA LEU A 315 -23.41 8.58 -17.28
C LEU A 315 -23.22 9.13 -18.71
N LYS A 316 -24.17 8.90 -19.62
CA LYS A 316 -24.13 9.48 -20.97
C LYS A 316 -24.14 11.01 -20.96
N GLU A 317 -24.90 11.61 -20.04
CA GLU A 317 -24.90 13.05 -19.85
C GLU A 317 -23.54 13.55 -19.32
N PHE A 318 -22.89 12.81 -18.43
CA PHE A 318 -21.53 13.12 -17.98
C PHE A 318 -20.50 12.98 -19.11
N GLU A 319 -20.62 11.98 -19.97
CA GLU A 319 -19.81 11.84 -21.19
C GLU A 319 -20.04 13.04 -22.13
N HIS A 320 -21.29 13.43 -22.37
CA HIS A 320 -21.65 14.56 -23.21
C HIS A 320 -21.08 15.88 -22.68
N LYS A 321 -21.08 16.06 -21.36
CA LYS A 321 -20.47 17.21 -20.66
C LYS A 321 -18.95 17.14 -20.57
N GLY A 322 -18.33 16.07 -21.07
CA GLY A 322 -16.88 15.87 -21.02
C GLY A 322 -16.32 15.63 -19.62
N ILE A 323 -17.17 15.25 -18.66
CA ILE A 323 -16.77 14.87 -17.29
C ILE A 323 -16.07 13.51 -17.34
N PHE A 324 -16.66 12.54 -18.06
CA PHE A 324 -16.03 11.26 -18.37
C PHE A 324 -15.64 11.19 -19.85
N LYS A 325 -14.58 10.43 -20.12
CA LYS A 325 -14.16 10.04 -21.47
C LYS A 325 -14.14 8.53 -21.55
N LYS A 326 -14.54 7.99 -22.70
CA LYS A 326 -14.46 6.55 -22.98
C LYS A 326 -13.04 6.09 -23.23
#